data_AF-A0A2A5FIB5-F1
#
_entry.id   AF-A0A2A5FIB5-F1
#
_cell.length_a   1.000
_cell.length_b   1.000
_cell.length_c   1.000
_cell.angle_alpha   90.00
_cell.angle_beta   90.00
_cell.angle_gamma   90.00
#
_symmetry.space_group_name_H-M   'P 1'
#
loop_
_entity.id
_entity.type
_entity.pdbx_description
1 polymer ?
#
loop_
_entity_poly.entity_id
_entity_poly.type
_entity_poly.pdbx_seq_one_letter_code
_entity_poly.pdbx_strand_id
1 'polypeptide(L)'
;MKKMTTLKKIILIAVVLWFSFPGAFGQNVGINESNPDNSALLEMTSSERGLLVPRMTTTERNAITTPANSLLIFNTTTECFEAYHLTTTSWVAFGCIGCSVPTAVTASAAPNPICDGSTLTLTGGATGATSWSWTGPNSFTSNVQSPTIASITTAGAGIYTLAAGNACGWTTGVNTASVAVSALPSTANAGTDINPACDVTIATLAANTPVIGTGNWSVISGTATITTPGSPTSGVTGLAAAGTATLRWTISNSPCAASTDDVVITTTTCFTCGGTLTISHTIGTVAPETKSVNYGTVSSTLGGTGAKCWITQNLGADNQGASATDATDAAAGWYWQFNRKQGYMVGPTPAWTITSISETSDWIAADDPCTIELGTDWRIPTYTEWLNADATGGWGNYTDTYNSVLKLHAGGYLVGGSGSLSGRGSFGTFWSSMQNNATLGRYLNCTGGSSNMPNIDKAYGHSLRCLKD
;
A
#
# COMPACT_ATOMS: atom_id res chain seq x y z
N MET A 1 -55.39 -144.89 -7.97
CA MET A 1 -56.20 -144.74 -9.21
C MET A 1 -56.51 -143.27 -9.46
N LYS A 2 -56.85 -142.91 -10.72
CA LYS A 2 -57.31 -141.60 -11.25
C LYS A 2 -56.28 -140.47 -11.50
N LYS A 3 -56.18 -140.10 -12.79
CA LYS A 3 -55.62 -138.84 -13.34
C LYS A 3 -56.59 -137.67 -13.02
N MET A 4 -56.14 -136.40 -12.88
CA MET A 4 -56.19 -135.27 -13.86
C MET A 4 -56.13 -133.93 -13.06
N THR A 5 -55.77 -132.72 -13.54
CA THR A 5 -55.31 -132.19 -14.86
C THR A 5 -54.32 -131.01 -14.67
N THR A 6 -53.63 -130.58 -15.73
CA THR A 6 -52.67 -129.45 -15.78
C THR A 6 -53.35 -128.08 -16.01
N LEU A 7 -53.50 -127.20 -14.99
CA LEU A 7 -53.93 -125.79 -15.21
C LEU A 7 -53.62 -124.79 -14.07
N LYS A 8 -52.42 -124.78 -13.47
CA LYS A 8 -52.05 -123.78 -12.43
C LYS A 8 -50.65 -123.13 -12.54
N LYS A 9 -49.86 -123.42 -13.59
CA LYS A 9 -48.48 -122.92 -13.73
C LYS A 9 -48.30 -121.61 -14.52
N ILE A 10 -49.40 -120.93 -14.92
CA ILE A 10 -49.33 -119.77 -15.84
C ILE A 10 -49.76 -118.43 -15.17
N ILE A 11 -50.36 -118.47 -13.98
CA ILE A 11 -50.95 -117.27 -13.34
C ILE A 11 -49.98 -116.57 -12.35
N LEU A 12 -48.85 -117.19 -11.97
CA LEU A 12 -47.89 -116.60 -11.01
C LEU A 12 -46.72 -115.82 -11.67
N ILE A 13 -46.73 -115.65 -12.99
CA ILE A 13 -45.70 -114.90 -13.75
C ILE A 13 -46.31 -113.63 -14.40
N ALA A 14 -47.64 -113.48 -14.35
CA ALA A 14 -48.39 -112.36 -14.91
C ALA A 14 -48.83 -111.31 -13.87
N VAL A 15 -48.03 -111.14 -12.81
CA VAL A 15 -47.98 -109.91 -11.99
C VAL A 15 -46.57 -109.34 -12.24
N VAL A 16 -46.28 -108.87 -13.44
CA VAL A 16 -46.49 -107.45 -13.83
C VAL A 16 -45.94 -106.54 -12.72
N LEU A 17 -44.66 -106.16 -12.75
CA LEU A 17 -44.07 -105.17 -13.69
C LEU A 17 -44.76 -103.79 -13.69
N TRP A 18 -45.50 -103.47 -12.63
CA TRP A 18 -45.94 -102.10 -12.32
C TRP A 18 -45.58 -101.79 -10.86
N PHE A 19 -45.03 -100.59 -10.61
CA PHE A 19 -44.35 -100.17 -9.38
C PHE A 19 -43.08 -101.02 -9.07
N SER A 20 -41.85 -100.51 -9.19
CA SER A 20 -41.44 -99.11 -9.29
C SER A 20 -40.01 -99.00 -9.85
N PHE A 21 -39.88 -98.46 -11.07
CA PHE A 21 -38.68 -97.71 -11.44
C PHE A 21 -38.91 -96.26 -10.96
N PRO A 22 -38.12 -95.72 -10.02
CA PRO A 22 -38.01 -94.28 -9.92
C PRO A 22 -37.41 -93.80 -11.24
N GLY A 23 -38.14 -92.95 -11.96
CA GLY A 23 -37.59 -92.29 -13.14
C GLY A 23 -36.37 -91.49 -12.73
N ALA A 24 -35.20 -91.89 -13.21
CA ALA A 24 -33.97 -91.12 -13.03
C ALA A 24 -34.06 -89.87 -13.91
N PHE A 25 -34.77 -88.86 -13.42
CA PHE A 25 -34.65 -87.49 -13.93
C PHE A 25 -33.23 -87.03 -13.59
N GLY A 26 -32.31 -87.13 -14.55
CA GLY A 26 -31.05 -86.39 -14.51
C GLY A 26 -31.39 -84.91 -14.52
N GLN A 27 -31.32 -84.26 -13.35
CA GLN A 27 -31.75 -82.87 -13.16
C GLN A 27 -30.57 -81.89 -13.23
N ASN A 28 -29.34 -82.40 -13.26
CA ASN A 28 -28.11 -81.63 -13.34
C ASN A 28 -27.02 -82.40 -14.10
N VAL A 29 -26.09 -81.65 -14.72
CA VAL A 29 -24.93 -82.19 -15.43
C VAL A 29 -23.68 -81.94 -14.60
N GLY A 30 -23.03 -83.00 -14.13
CA GLY A 30 -21.72 -82.94 -13.50
C GLY A 30 -20.59 -83.22 -14.50
N ILE A 31 -19.57 -82.37 -14.54
CA ILE A 31 -18.31 -82.65 -15.25
C ILE A 31 -17.19 -82.78 -14.22
N ASN A 32 -16.71 -84.01 -14.04
CA ASN A 32 -15.85 -84.48 -12.94
C ASN A 32 -16.45 -84.38 -11.53
N GLU A 33 -17.66 -83.82 -11.38
CA GLU A 33 -18.42 -83.89 -10.13
C GLU A 33 -19.40 -85.08 -10.17
N SER A 34 -19.40 -85.85 -9.09
CA SER A 34 -20.19 -87.08 -8.91
C SER A 34 -21.54 -86.84 -8.22
N ASN A 35 -21.67 -85.75 -7.46
CA ASN A 35 -22.91 -85.30 -6.85
C ASN A 35 -23.06 -83.78 -7.04
N PRO A 36 -23.44 -83.30 -8.25
CA PRO A 36 -23.65 -81.88 -8.50
C PRO A 36 -24.76 -81.32 -7.62
N ASP A 37 -24.64 -80.05 -7.23
CA ASP A 37 -25.62 -79.38 -6.38
C ASP A 37 -27.01 -79.35 -7.06
N ASN A 38 -28.06 -79.54 -6.27
CA ASN A 38 -29.44 -79.57 -6.76
C ASN A 38 -29.92 -78.23 -7.32
N SER A 39 -29.21 -77.12 -7.06
CA SER A 39 -29.47 -75.79 -7.62
C SER A 39 -28.75 -75.53 -8.95
N ALA A 40 -27.77 -76.34 -9.33
CA ALA A 40 -26.96 -76.15 -10.53
C ALA A 40 -27.42 -77.07 -11.68
N LEU A 41 -27.83 -76.50 -12.83
CA LEU A 41 -28.10 -77.31 -14.03
C LEU A 41 -26.81 -77.88 -14.67
N LEU A 42 -25.68 -77.21 -14.47
CA LEU A 42 -24.34 -77.62 -14.88
C LEU A 42 -23.36 -77.25 -13.77
N GLU A 43 -22.61 -78.23 -13.28
CA GLU A 43 -21.49 -78.04 -12.36
C GLU A 43 -20.22 -78.69 -12.93
N MET A 44 -19.08 -78.05 -12.71
CA MET A 44 -17.79 -78.49 -13.24
C MET A 44 -16.73 -78.33 -12.16
N THR A 45 -16.04 -79.43 -11.82
CA THR A 45 -14.90 -79.40 -10.88
C THR A 45 -13.62 -79.79 -11.61
N SER A 46 -12.51 -79.10 -11.32
CA SER A 46 -11.18 -79.45 -11.82
C SER A 46 -10.10 -78.67 -11.08
N SER A 47 -8.94 -79.32 -10.88
CA SER A 47 -7.70 -78.69 -10.40
C SER A 47 -6.73 -78.31 -11.52
N GLU A 48 -7.01 -78.71 -12.77
CA GLU A 48 -6.05 -78.62 -13.90
C GLU A 48 -6.62 -77.98 -15.17
N ARG A 49 -7.95 -77.83 -15.27
CA ARG A 49 -8.64 -77.36 -16.49
C ARG A 49 -9.76 -76.38 -16.14
N GLY A 50 -10.12 -75.53 -17.09
CA GLY A 50 -11.21 -74.55 -16.95
C GLY A 50 -12.24 -74.63 -18.08
N LEU A 51 -13.30 -73.84 -17.96
CA LEU A 51 -14.32 -73.68 -19.00
C LEU A 51 -13.89 -72.60 -20.01
N LEU A 52 -13.81 -72.97 -21.30
CA LEU A 52 -13.78 -71.99 -22.39
C LEU A 52 -15.20 -71.71 -22.86
N VAL A 53 -15.71 -70.53 -22.54
CA VAL A 53 -16.95 -69.99 -23.12
C VAL A 53 -16.75 -69.64 -24.60
N PRO A 54 -17.82 -69.49 -25.41
CA PRO A 54 -17.70 -69.11 -26.82
C PRO A 54 -16.87 -67.83 -27.00
N ARG A 55 -15.82 -67.92 -27.83
CA ARG A 55 -14.89 -66.81 -28.11
C ARG A 55 -15.18 -66.23 -29.49
N MET A 56 -15.30 -64.91 -29.58
CA MET A 56 -15.67 -64.21 -30.83
C MET A 56 -15.20 -62.76 -30.80
N THR A 57 -15.03 -62.12 -31.96
CA THR A 57 -14.73 -60.69 -32.06
C THR A 57 -15.96 -59.82 -31.79
N THR A 58 -15.75 -58.52 -31.54
CA THR A 58 -16.82 -57.51 -31.47
C THR A 58 -17.76 -57.56 -32.68
N THR A 59 -17.22 -57.81 -33.88
CA THR A 59 -17.99 -57.88 -35.13
C THR A 59 -18.87 -59.14 -35.19
N GLU A 60 -18.32 -60.31 -34.85
CA GLU A 60 -19.06 -61.57 -34.81
C GLU A 60 -20.15 -61.57 -33.72
N ARG A 61 -19.82 -61.01 -32.55
CA ARG A 61 -20.77 -60.77 -31.45
C ARG A 61 -21.93 -59.87 -31.89
N ASN A 62 -21.64 -58.78 -32.61
CA ASN A 62 -22.65 -57.86 -33.13
C ASN A 62 -23.52 -58.48 -34.26
N ALA A 63 -23.09 -59.59 -34.87
CA ALA A 63 -23.88 -60.31 -35.86
C ALA A 63 -24.95 -61.23 -35.23
N ILE A 64 -24.98 -61.39 -33.90
CA ILE A 64 -26.02 -62.14 -33.18
C ILE A 64 -27.30 -61.29 -33.14
N THR A 65 -28.25 -61.60 -34.03
CA THR A 65 -29.46 -60.77 -34.25
C THR A 65 -30.53 -60.90 -33.17
N THR A 66 -30.54 -62.00 -32.40
CA THR A 66 -31.49 -62.24 -31.29
C THR A 66 -30.79 -62.91 -30.10
N PRO A 67 -29.92 -62.21 -29.36
CA PRO A 67 -29.19 -62.80 -28.25
C PRO A 67 -30.13 -63.02 -27.05
N ALA A 68 -30.00 -64.17 -26.38
CA ALA A 68 -30.75 -64.46 -25.16
C ALA A 68 -30.24 -63.60 -23.98
N ASN A 69 -31.09 -63.36 -22.98
CA ASN A 69 -30.65 -62.72 -21.74
C ASN A 69 -29.56 -63.55 -21.07
N SER A 70 -28.54 -62.90 -20.53
CA SER A 70 -27.38 -63.54 -19.89
C SER A 70 -26.57 -64.48 -20.81
N LEU A 71 -26.70 -64.34 -22.14
CA LEU A 71 -25.85 -65.07 -23.09
C LEU A 71 -24.39 -64.67 -22.90
N LEU A 72 -23.57 -65.59 -22.38
CA LEU A 72 -22.17 -65.38 -22.03
C LEU A 72 -21.22 -65.69 -23.19
N ILE A 73 -20.37 -64.73 -23.54
CA ILE A 73 -19.27 -64.88 -24.50
C ILE A 73 -17.96 -64.28 -23.95
N PHE A 74 -16.84 -64.64 -24.55
CA PHE A 74 -15.58 -63.92 -24.39
C PHE A 74 -15.24 -63.17 -25.68
N ASN A 75 -15.24 -61.85 -25.62
CA ASN A 75 -14.94 -60.99 -26.75
C ASN A 75 -13.41 -60.87 -26.92
N THR A 76 -12.88 -61.41 -28.02
CA THR A 76 -11.45 -61.42 -28.33
C THR A 76 -10.92 -60.08 -28.84
N THR A 77 -11.79 -59.13 -29.18
CA THR A 77 -11.40 -57.77 -29.59
C THR A 77 -11.26 -56.82 -28.39
N THR A 78 -12.03 -57.03 -27.33
CA THR A 78 -11.98 -56.23 -26.08
C THR A 78 -11.28 -56.95 -24.93
N GLU A 79 -10.94 -58.23 -25.13
CA GLU A 79 -10.43 -59.17 -24.11
C GLU A 79 -11.35 -59.32 -22.88
N CYS A 80 -12.66 -59.09 -23.07
CA CYS A 80 -13.67 -59.09 -22.02
C CYS A 80 -14.58 -60.33 -22.04
N PHE A 81 -14.95 -60.82 -20.86
CA PHE A 81 -16.18 -61.58 -20.66
C PHE A 81 -17.37 -60.62 -20.73
N GLU A 82 -18.32 -60.95 -21.59
CA GLU A 82 -19.50 -60.12 -21.86
C GLU A 82 -20.77 -60.98 -21.80
N ALA A 83 -21.84 -60.40 -21.26
CA ALA A 83 -23.17 -61.01 -21.25
C ALA A 83 -24.19 -60.06 -21.91
N TYR A 84 -25.11 -60.60 -22.72
CA TYR A 84 -26.19 -59.78 -23.28
C TYR A 84 -27.30 -59.52 -22.26
N HIS A 85 -27.71 -58.25 -22.12
CA HIS A 85 -28.75 -57.84 -21.18
C HIS A 85 -29.96 -57.28 -21.94
N LEU A 86 -31.09 -58.02 -21.90
CA LEU A 86 -32.29 -57.69 -22.69
C LEU A 86 -32.86 -56.31 -22.36
N THR A 87 -32.92 -55.95 -21.08
CA THR A 87 -33.58 -54.70 -20.63
C THR A 87 -32.88 -53.44 -21.13
N THR A 88 -31.56 -53.48 -21.31
CA THR A 88 -30.78 -52.37 -21.91
C THR A 88 -30.41 -52.64 -23.37
N THR A 89 -30.84 -53.77 -23.94
CA THR A 89 -30.52 -54.24 -25.31
C THR A 89 -29.03 -54.24 -25.65
N SER A 90 -28.16 -54.42 -24.65
CA SER A 90 -26.72 -54.17 -24.75
C SER A 90 -25.87 -55.35 -24.28
N TRP A 91 -24.68 -55.50 -24.85
CA TRP A 91 -23.64 -56.35 -24.28
C TRP A 91 -22.98 -55.63 -23.10
N VAL A 92 -22.90 -56.31 -21.95
CA VAL A 92 -22.33 -55.81 -20.71
C VAL A 92 -21.06 -56.58 -20.41
N ALA A 93 -19.91 -55.90 -20.42
CA ALA A 93 -18.65 -56.46 -19.95
C ALA A 93 -18.63 -56.52 -18.41
N PHE A 94 -18.21 -57.64 -17.84
CA PHE A 94 -18.18 -57.83 -16.37
C PHE A 94 -16.83 -58.36 -15.85
N GLY A 95 -15.85 -58.52 -16.73
CA GLY A 95 -14.44 -58.76 -16.36
C GLY A 95 -13.59 -58.89 -17.62
N CYS A 96 -12.46 -58.19 -17.71
CA CYS A 96 -11.58 -58.26 -18.88
C CYS A 96 -10.15 -58.63 -18.47
N ILE A 97 -9.51 -59.46 -19.30
CA ILE A 97 -8.12 -59.85 -19.11
C ILE A 97 -7.25 -58.61 -19.36
N GLY A 98 -6.27 -58.36 -18.49
CA GLY A 98 -5.40 -57.18 -18.59
C GLY A 98 -6.02 -55.86 -18.13
N CYS A 99 -7.32 -55.80 -17.79
CA CYS A 99 -7.94 -54.59 -17.27
C CYS A 99 -7.38 -54.26 -15.88
N SER A 100 -6.62 -53.18 -15.78
CA SER A 100 -6.09 -52.66 -14.51
C SER A 100 -6.67 -51.28 -14.23
N VAL A 101 -7.13 -51.07 -12.99
CA VAL A 101 -7.42 -49.71 -12.49
C VAL A 101 -6.12 -48.90 -12.45
N PRO A 102 -6.19 -47.55 -12.51
CA PRO A 102 -4.97 -46.75 -12.55
C PRO A 102 -4.04 -46.97 -11.36
N THR A 103 -2.74 -46.74 -11.57
CA THR A 103 -1.71 -46.92 -10.54
C THR A 103 -0.84 -45.66 -10.42
N ALA A 104 0.05 -45.61 -9.41
CA ALA A 104 0.94 -44.47 -9.18
C ALA A 104 0.22 -43.10 -9.16
N VAL A 105 -0.95 -43.05 -8.51
CA VAL A 105 -1.70 -41.79 -8.35
C VAL A 105 -0.86 -40.80 -7.54
N THR A 106 -0.81 -39.55 -7.97
CA THR A 106 -0.14 -38.44 -7.28
C THR A 106 -1.05 -37.23 -7.22
N ALA A 107 -1.00 -36.51 -6.10
CA ALA A 107 -1.70 -35.26 -5.89
C ALA A 107 -0.74 -34.23 -5.29
N SER A 108 -0.68 -33.05 -5.87
CA SER A 108 0.09 -31.91 -5.30
C SER A 108 -0.66 -30.60 -5.51
N ALA A 109 -0.27 -29.58 -4.74
CA ALA A 109 -0.86 -28.25 -4.78
C ALA A 109 0.25 -27.19 -4.76
N ALA A 110 0.17 -26.21 -5.66
CA ALA A 110 1.17 -25.14 -5.78
C ALA A 110 0.53 -23.80 -6.21
N PRO A 111 1.04 -22.65 -5.73
CA PRO A 111 1.97 -22.52 -4.59
C PRO A 111 1.33 -23.00 -3.28
N ASN A 112 2.14 -23.41 -2.31
CA ASN A 112 1.68 -23.89 -1.01
C ASN A 112 2.79 -23.73 0.06
N PRO A 113 2.60 -22.97 1.15
CA PRO A 113 1.41 -22.17 1.47
C PRO A 113 1.07 -21.13 0.39
N ILE A 114 -0.19 -20.69 0.36
CA ILE A 114 -0.71 -19.71 -0.59
C ILE A 114 -1.38 -18.53 0.14
N CYS A 115 -1.41 -17.35 -0.48
CA CYS A 115 -2.12 -16.20 0.06
C CYS A 115 -3.60 -16.20 -0.36
N ASP A 116 -4.48 -15.75 0.53
CA ASP A 116 -5.90 -15.49 0.23
C ASP A 116 -6.04 -14.56 -1.00
N GLY A 117 -7.00 -14.85 -1.87
CA GLY A 117 -7.21 -14.17 -3.14
C GLY A 117 -6.26 -14.57 -4.28
N SER A 118 -5.28 -15.46 -4.04
CA SER A 118 -4.38 -15.96 -5.09
C SER A 118 -4.97 -17.16 -5.86
N THR A 119 -4.35 -17.53 -6.98
CA THR A 119 -4.75 -18.73 -7.75
C THR A 119 -3.95 -19.96 -7.30
N LEU A 120 -4.65 -20.98 -6.80
CA LEU A 120 -4.07 -22.30 -6.52
C LEU A 120 -4.13 -23.17 -7.77
N THR A 121 -3.07 -23.96 -8.04
CA THR A 121 -3.11 -25.06 -9.01
C THR A 121 -3.00 -26.39 -8.26
N LEU A 122 -3.99 -27.27 -8.44
CA LEU A 122 -3.89 -28.67 -8.07
C LEU A 122 -3.31 -29.43 -9.27
N THR A 123 -2.40 -30.37 -9.04
CA THR A 123 -1.80 -31.20 -10.08
C THR A 123 -2.05 -32.67 -9.76
N GLY A 124 -2.72 -33.37 -10.68
CA GLY A 124 -2.99 -34.79 -10.59
C GLY A 124 -2.12 -35.60 -11.55
N GLY A 125 -1.72 -36.79 -11.14
CA GLY A 125 -1.05 -37.77 -11.99
C GLY A 125 -1.49 -39.18 -11.65
N ALA A 126 -1.42 -40.09 -12.62
CA ALA A 126 -1.67 -41.53 -12.48
C ALA A 126 -1.29 -42.25 -13.79
N THR A 127 -0.77 -43.47 -13.67
CA THR A 127 -0.50 -44.35 -14.81
C THR A 127 -1.79 -45.08 -15.21
N GLY A 128 -2.18 -44.97 -16.49
CA GLY A 128 -3.35 -45.66 -17.04
C GLY A 128 -4.71 -45.01 -16.76
N ALA A 129 -4.74 -43.77 -16.23
CA ALA A 129 -5.97 -43.03 -16.00
C ALA A 129 -6.48 -42.28 -17.24
N THR A 130 -7.80 -42.22 -17.40
CA THR A 130 -8.51 -41.40 -18.40
C THR A 130 -9.61 -40.55 -17.78
N SER A 131 -9.82 -40.63 -16.47
CA SER A 131 -10.84 -39.90 -15.71
C SER A 131 -10.29 -39.53 -14.34
N TRP A 132 -10.74 -38.40 -13.81
CA TRP A 132 -10.26 -37.81 -12.57
C TRP A 132 -11.43 -37.39 -11.69
N SER A 133 -11.24 -37.41 -10.39
CA SER A 133 -12.20 -36.92 -9.41
C SER A 133 -11.45 -36.30 -8.24
N TRP A 134 -11.46 -34.97 -8.18
CA TRP A 134 -11.03 -34.18 -7.05
C TRP A 134 -12.21 -33.88 -6.13
N THR A 135 -11.99 -33.99 -4.83
CA THR A 135 -12.86 -33.45 -3.77
C THR A 135 -12.03 -32.63 -2.79
N GLY A 136 -12.60 -31.67 -2.08
CA GLY A 136 -11.85 -30.84 -1.13
C GLY A 136 -12.70 -29.92 -0.26
N PRO A 137 -12.05 -29.01 0.50
CA PRO A 137 -12.70 -27.99 1.32
C PRO A 137 -13.65 -27.09 0.52
N ASN A 138 -14.54 -26.39 1.23
CA ASN A 138 -15.55 -25.49 0.64
C ASN A 138 -16.39 -26.16 -0.49
N SER A 139 -16.72 -27.44 -0.32
CA SER A 139 -17.44 -28.27 -1.29
C SER A 139 -16.79 -28.34 -2.69
N PHE A 140 -15.47 -28.13 -2.79
CA PHE A 140 -14.77 -28.19 -4.07
C PHE A 140 -14.85 -29.58 -4.69
N THR A 141 -15.21 -29.63 -5.98
CA THR A 141 -15.14 -30.84 -6.81
C THR A 141 -14.63 -30.51 -8.20
N SER A 142 -13.84 -31.40 -8.82
CA SER A 142 -13.44 -31.25 -10.23
C SER A 142 -13.16 -32.60 -10.89
N ASN A 143 -13.45 -32.71 -12.19
CA ASN A 143 -13.13 -33.86 -13.03
C ASN A 143 -11.93 -33.63 -13.97
N VAL A 144 -11.25 -32.48 -13.84
CA VAL A 144 -10.04 -32.14 -14.58
C VAL A 144 -8.82 -32.73 -13.87
N GLN A 145 -7.80 -33.19 -14.62
CA GLN A 145 -6.57 -33.73 -14.03
C GLN A 145 -5.87 -32.72 -13.12
N SER A 146 -5.65 -31.50 -13.62
CA SER A 146 -4.96 -30.42 -12.93
C SER A 146 -5.81 -29.14 -12.95
N PRO A 147 -6.81 -29.02 -12.05
CA PRO A 147 -7.68 -27.85 -11.99
C PRO A 147 -7.00 -26.68 -11.27
N THR A 148 -7.42 -25.46 -11.62
CA THR A 148 -7.07 -24.24 -10.90
C THR A 148 -8.24 -23.73 -10.06
N ILE A 149 -7.93 -23.14 -8.91
CA ILE A 149 -8.89 -22.44 -8.05
C ILE A 149 -8.45 -20.98 -8.03
N ALA A 150 -9.14 -20.15 -8.82
CA ALA A 150 -8.93 -18.70 -8.81
C ALA A 150 -9.46 -18.11 -7.49
N SER A 151 -8.73 -17.14 -6.95
CA SER A 151 -9.09 -16.42 -5.72
C SER A 151 -9.44 -17.34 -4.53
N ILE A 152 -8.55 -18.27 -4.20
CA ILE A 152 -8.76 -19.16 -3.05
C ILE A 152 -8.83 -18.35 -1.75
N THR A 153 -9.81 -18.66 -0.91
CA THR A 153 -9.97 -18.03 0.41
C THR A 153 -9.48 -18.94 1.53
N THR A 154 -9.31 -18.42 2.73
CA THR A 154 -9.02 -19.21 3.95
C THR A 154 -9.98 -20.39 4.17
N ALA A 155 -11.23 -20.33 3.70
CA ALA A 155 -12.18 -21.45 3.75
C ALA A 155 -11.82 -22.62 2.79
N GLY A 156 -10.94 -22.38 1.81
CA GLY A 156 -10.35 -23.39 0.93
C GLY A 156 -9.14 -24.12 1.53
N ALA A 157 -8.67 -23.75 2.72
CA ALA A 157 -7.59 -24.47 3.39
C ALA A 157 -8.06 -25.87 3.85
N GLY A 158 -7.19 -26.87 3.73
CA GLY A 158 -7.49 -28.25 4.12
C GLY A 158 -6.95 -29.29 3.14
N ILE A 159 -7.61 -30.47 3.10
CA ILE A 159 -7.12 -31.63 2.35
C ILE A 159 -7.94 -31.81 1.07
N TYR A 160 -7.28 -31.69 -0.08
CA TYR A 160 -7.83 -32.05 -1.39
C TYR A 160 -7.49 -33.51 -1.70
N THR A 161 -8.48 -34.29 -2.12
CA THR A 161 -8.36 -35.73 -2.36
C THR A 161 -8.61 -36.04 -3.84
N LEU A 162 -7.69 -36.78 -4.47
CA LEU A 162 -7.76 -37.23 -5.85
C LEU A 162 -8.00 -38.73 -5.93
N ALA A 163 -9.04 -39.11 -6.70
CA ALA A 163 -9.20 -40.45 -7.27
C ALA A 163 -8.98 -40.40 -8.79
N ALA A 164 -8.43 -41.47 -9.34
CA ALA A 164 -8.23 -41.64 -10.78
C ALA A 164 -9.02 -42.85 -11.28
N GLY A 165 -9.49 -42.80 -12.53
CA GLY A 165 -10.32 -43.84 -13.12
C GLY A 165 -10.02 -44.06 -14.60
N ASN A 166 -10.45 -45.23 -15.10
CA ASN A 166 -10.46 -45.59 -16.50
C ASN A 166 -11.64 -46.56 -16.78
N ALA A 167 -11.69 -47.16 -17.97
CA ALA A 167 -12.75 -48.12 -18.34
C ALA A 167 -12.81 -49.37 -17.44
N CYS A 168 -11.75 -49.70 -16.71
CA CYS A 168 -11.69 -50.83 -15.77
C CYS A 168 -12.21 -50.48 -14.36
N GLY A 169 -12.43 -49.19 -14.05
CA GLY A 169 -12.89 -48.71 -12.76
C GLY A 169 -12.04 -47.59 -12.16
N TRP A 170 -12.25 -47.32 -10.87
CA TRP A 170 -11.56 -46.29 -10.09
C TRP A 170 -10.49 -46.89 -9.17
N THR A 171 -9.49 -46.10 -8.80
CA THR A 171 -8.46 -46.51 -7.83
C THR A 171 -9.04 -46.73 -6.44
N THR A 172 -8.62 -47.82 -5.79
CA THR A 172 -8.94 -48.10 -4.38
C THR A 172 -8.12 -47.26 -3.40
N GLY A 173 -6.94 -46.80 -3.83
CA GLY A 173 -6.15 -45.77 -3.14
C GLY A 173 -6.47 -44.38 -3.68
N VAL A 174 -6.70 -43.44 -2.78
CA VAL A 174 -6.74 -41.99 -3.08
C VAL A 174 -5.43 -41.34 -2.67
N ASN A 175 -5.03 -40.28 -3.36
CA ASN A 175 -3.92 -39.42 -2.94
C ASN A 175 -4.44 -38.07 -2.47
N THR A 176 -3.66 -37.38 -1.62
CA THR A 176 -4.09 -36.13 -1.01
C THR A 176 -3.04 -35.03 -1.15
N ALA A 177 -3.52 -33.79 -1.27
CA ALA A 177 -2.71 -32.57 -1.21
C ALA A 177 -3.26 -31.68 -0.09
N SER A 178 -2.44 -31.39 0.91
CA SER A 178 -2.78 -30.44 1.98
C SER A 178 -2.46 -29.01 1.53
N VAL A 179 -3.44 -28.11 1.67
CA VAL A 179 -3.34 -26.70 1.27
C VAL A 179 -3.44 -25.81 2.50
N ALA A 180 -2.43 -24.97 2.72
CA ALA A 180 -2.45 -23.93 3.73
C ALA A 180 -2.67 -22.57 3.08
N VAL A 181 -3.75 -21.89 3.44
CA VAL A 181 -4.07 -20.53 2.95
C VAL A 181 -3.84 -19.53 4.07
N SER A 182 -2.98 -18.55 3.85
CA SER A 182 -2.73 -17.43 4.76
C SER A 182 -3.61 -16.24 4.42
N ALA A 183 -4.27 -15.65 5.41
CA ALA A 183 -5.02 -14.40 5.22
C ALA A 183 -4.08 -13.23 4.87
N LEU A 184 -4.60 -12.24 4.14
CA LEU A 184 -3.89 -10.97 3.90
C LEU A 184 -3.52 -10.30 5.25
N PRO A 185 -2.35 -9.64 5.36
CA PRO A 185 -2.02 -8.84 6.54
C PRO A 185 -3.04 -7.70 6.71
N SER A 186 -3.19 -7.21 7.95
CA SER A 186 -3.93 -5.97 8.19
C SER A 186 -3.36 -4.84 7.34
N THR A 187 -4.21 -3.93 6.86
CA THR A 187 -3.75 -2.71 6.18
C THR A 187 -2.89 -1.88 7.14
N ALA A 188 -1.65 -1.59 6.75
CA ALA A 188 -0.78 -0.69 7.51
C ALA A 188 -1.37 0.72 7.53
N ASN A 189 -1.27 1.37 8.68
CA ASN A 189 -1.50 2.80 8.85
C ASN A 189 -0.39 3.30 9.78
N ALA A 190 0.43 4.22 9.31
CA ALA A 190 1.60 4.75 10.02
C ALA A 190 1.24 5.86 11.03
N GLY A 191 -0.01 6.36 10.99
CA GLY A 191 -0.45 7.56 11.69
C GLY A 191 -0.33 8.80 10.81
N THR A 192 -0.58 9.97 11.39
CA THR A 192 -0.41 11.26 10.71
C THR A 192 1.05 11.72 10.73
N ASP A 193 1.46 12.48 9.72
CA ASP A 193 2.75 13.19 9.70
C ASP A 193 3.00 13.99 10.99
N ILE A 194 4.26 14.06 11.39
CA ILE A 194 4.68 14.57 12.70
C ILE A 194 5.55 15.80 12.52
N ASN A 195 5.10 16.91 13.09
CA ASN A 195 5.87 18.16 13.15
C ASN A 195 6.16 18.46 14.64
N PRO A 196 7.31 18.02 15.19
CA PRO A 196 7.70 18.38 16.55
C PRO A 196 7.85 19.90 16.71
N ALA A 197 7.85 20.38 17.95
CA ALA A 197 8.26 21.75 18.23
C ALA A 197 9.71 21.99 17.73
N CYS A 198 10.04 23.24 17.43
CA CYS A 198 11.37 23.54 16.89
C CYS A 198 12.50 23.17 17.88
N ASP A 199 13.67 22.82 17.33
CA ASP A 199 14.82 22.20 18.01
C ASP A 199 14.57 20.84 18.70
N VAL A 200 13.36 20.26 18.61
CA VAL A 200 13.08 18.91 19.15
C VAL A 200 13.52 17.82 18.17
N THR A 201 14.50 17.01 18.58
CA THR A 201 15.12 15.94 17.78
C THR A 201 14.60 14.53 18.09
N ILE A 202 13.42 14.45 18.71
CA ILE A 202 12.71 13.22 19.09
C ILE A 202 11.25 13.25 18.65
N ALA A 203 10.64 12.08 18.47
CA ALA A 203 9.22 11.92 18.17
C ALA A 203 8.67 10.60 18.73
N THR A 204 7.34 10.45 18.71
CA THR A 204 6.64 9.19 19.03
C THR A 204 5.73 8.84 17.88
N LEU A 205 5.84 7.62 17.36
CA LEU A 205 5.04 7.11 16.25
C LEU A 205 3.65 6.66 16.75
N ALA A 206 2.70 6.53 15.83
CA ALA A 206 1.30 6.26 16.15
C ALA A 206 0.62 5.32 15.13
N ALA A 207 1.30 4.23 14.77
CA ALA A 207 0.75 3.25 13.84
C ALA A 207 -0.36 2.39 14.46
N ASN A 208 -1.12 1.72 13.60
CA ASN A 208 -2.13 0.75 14.00
C ASN A 208 -1.51 -0.57 14.53
N THR A 209 -2.13 -1.14 15.56
CA THR A 209 -1.84 -2.52 15.99
C THR A 209 -2.40 -3.51 14.96
N PRO A 210 -1.58 -4.42 14.40
CA PRO A 210 -2.05 -5.43 13.44
C PRO A 210 -3.04 -6.40 14.09
N VAL A 211 -4.08 -6.79 13.34
CA VAL A 211 -4.97 -7.91 13.69
C VAL A 211 -4.46 -9.21 13.03
N ILE A 212 -3.87 -9.10 11.84
CA ILE A 212 -3.27 -10.20 11.08
C ILE A 212 -1.87 -9.78 10.63
N GLY A 213 -0.88 -10.64 10.88
CA GLY A 213 0.53 -10.39 10.57
C GLY A 213 1.27 -9.64 11.68
N THR A 214 2.57 -9.38 11.43
CA THR A 214 3.47 -8.69 12.35
C THR A 214 3.87 -7.34 11.77
N GLY A 215 3.71 -6.28 12.55
CA GLY A 215 4.12 -4.92 12.20
C GLY A 215 5.57 -4.63 12.59
N ASN A 216 6.29 -3.92 11.72
CA ASN A 216 7.64 -3.44 12.02
C ASN A 216 7.95 -2.12 11.30
N TRP A 217 8.57 -1.18 12.02
CA TRP A 217 9.05 0.10 11.51
C TRP A 217 10.42 0.01 10.85
N SER A 218 10.63 0.79 9.79
CA SER A 218 11.94 1.04 9.18
C SER A 218 12.12 2.51 8.82
N VAL A 219 13.37 2.97 8.69
CA VAL A 219 13.71 4.30 8.16
C VAL A 219 13.90 4.17 6.65
N ILE A 220 13.18 4.98 5.87
CA ILE A 220 13.27 5.04 4.41
C ILE A 220 14.24 6.14 3.97
N SER A 221 14.21 7.29 4.65
CA SER A 221 15.05 8.44 4.33
C SER A 221 15.27 9.33 5.56
N GLY A 222 16.28 10.21 5.48
CA GLY A 222 16.63 11.14 6.54
C GLY A 222 17.43 10.49 7.68
N THR A 223 17.58 11.23 8.78
CA THR A 223 18.23 10.76 10.01
C THR A 223 17.16 10.45 11.04
N ALA A 224 17.13 9.20 11.52
CA ALA A 224 16.22 8.72 12.56
C ALA A 224 16.75 7.42 13.17
N THR A 225 16.50 7.19 14.45
CA THR A 225 16.75 5.93 15.16
C THR A 225 15.45 5.51 15.85
N ILE A 226 14.90 4.37 15.44
CA ILE A 226 13.65 3.82 15.98
C ILE A 226 13.97 3.02 17.25
N THR A 227 13.36 3.36 18.40
CA THR A 227 13.72 2.75 19.69
C THR A 227 13.21 1.31 19.84
N THR A 228 12.08 0.97 19.22
CA THR A 228 11.45 -0.35 19.34
C THR A 228 10.69 -0.69 18.05
N PRO A 229 11.37 -1.16 16.99
CA PRO A 229 10.78 -1.29 15.65
C PRO A 229 9.48 -2.09 15.56
N GLY A 230 9.29 -3.13 16.38
CA GLY A 230 8.04 -3.91 16.42
C GLY A 230 6.88 -3.27 17.20
N SER A 231 7.06 -2.09 17.80
CA SER A 231 6.02 -1.37 18.53
C SER A 231 5.29 -0.38 17.62
N PRO A 232 3.95 -0.45 17.49
CA PRO A 232 3.17 0.55 16.73
C PRO A 232 3.40 1.98 17.25
N THR A 233 3.64 2.13 18.55
CA THR A 233 3.92 3.41 19.22
C THR A 233 5.40 3.57 19.62
N SER A 234 6.33 3.20 18.74
CA SER A 234 7.76 3.35 19.00
C SER A 234 8.16 4.83 19.18
N GLY A 235 9.14 5.09 20.04
CA GLY A 235 9.89 6.34 20.01
C GLY A 235 10.83 6.42 18.81
N VAL A 236 11.21 7.65 18.46
CA VAL A 236 12.23 7.99 17.47
C VAL A 236 13.17 9.02 18.08
N THR A 237 14.48 8.82 17.89
CA THR A 237 15.53 9.75 18.35
C THR A 237 16.53 10.03 17.23
N GLY A 238 17.40 11.03 17.41
CA GLY A 238 18.47 11.33 16.46
C GLY A 238 17.96 11.90 15.13
N LEU A 239 16.84 12.63 15.17
CA LEU A 239 16.39 13.45 14.06
C LEU A 239 17.36 14.63 13.85
N ALA A 240 17.53 15.09 12.62
CA ALA A 240 18.24 16.33 12.32
C ALA A 240 17.57 17.54 13.01
N ALA A 241 18.35 18.58 13.33
CA ALA A 241 17.81 19.81 13.93
C ALA A 241 16.83 20.56 13.00
N ALA A 242 17.03 20.45 11.69
CA ALA A 242 16.04 20.81 10.67
C ALA A 242 16.11 19.83 9.50
N GLY A 243 14.96 19.55 8.88
CA GLY A 243 14.83 18.68 7.71
C GLY A 243 13.68 17.69 7.84
N THR A 244 13.72 16.64 7.03
CA THR A 244 12.70 15.58 7.00
C THR A 244 13.30 14.20 7.18
N ALA A 245 12.55 13.31 7.84
CA ALA A 245 12.80 11.87 7.86
C ALA A 245 11.51 11.13 7.51
N THR A 246 11.60 10.13 6.63
CA THR A 246 10.45 9.28 6.26
C THR A 246 10.64 7.90 6.88
N LEU A 247 9.65 7.46 7.65
CA LEU A 247 9.62 6.15 8.30
C LEU A 247 8.44 5.33 7.75
N ARG A 248 8.62 4.02 7.62
CA ARG A 248 7.63 3.10 7.06
C ARG A 248 7.14 2.11 8.10
N TRP A 249 5.83 1.99 8.26
CA TRP A 249 5.20 0.88 8.96
C TRP A 249 4.92 -0.24 7.97
N THR A 250 5.46 -1.44 8.21
CA THR A 250 5.27 -2.63 7.36
C THR A 250 4.57 -3.72 8.15
N ILE A 251 3.40 -4.18 7.71
CA ILE A 251 2.71 -5.34 8.29
C ILE A 251 2.86 -6.54 7.36
N SER A 252 3.54 -7.58 7.83
CA SER A 252 3.87 -8.78 7.04
C SER A 252 3.11 -10.02 7.51
N ASN A 253 2.58 -10.80 6.57
CA ASN A 253 2.04 -12.15 6.84
C ASN A 253 2.38 -13.12 5.69
N SER A 254 3.59 -13.68 5.70
CA SER A 254 4.07 -14.56 4.63
C SER A 254 3.14 -15.76 4.38
N PRO A 255 2.86 -16.17 3.13
CA PRO A 255 3.44 -15.69 1.87
C PRO A 255 2.69 -14.50 1.23
N CYS A 256 1.72 -13.88 1.91
CA CYS A 256 1.06 -12.70 1.39
C CYS A 256 2.02 -11.51 1.27
N ALA A 257 1.81 -10.68 0.25
CA ALA A 257 2.49 -9.40 0.13
C ALA A 257 2.22 -8.56 1.39
N ALA A 258 3.27 -7.96 1.94
CA ALA A 258 3.16 -7.07 3.09
C ALA A 258 2.38 -5.80 2.71
N SER A 259 1.62 -5.26 3.65
CA SER A 259 1.06 -3.91 3.53
C SER A 259 2.05 -2.90 4.12
N THR A 260 2.08 -1.70 3.55
CA THR A 260 3.01 -0.64 3.97
C THR A 260 2.32 0.72 3.97
N ASP A 261 2.67 1.56 4.92
CA ASP A 261 2.30 2.97 4.97
C ASP A 261 3.47 3.80 5.53
N ASP A 262 3.57 5.06 5.12
CA ASP A 262 4.71 5.94 5.43
C ASP A 262 4.25 7.14 6.27
N VAL A 263 5.11 7.58 7.20
CA VAL A 263 4.95 8.83 7.97
C VAL A 263 6.17 9.71 7.77
N VAL A 264 5.93 11.01 7.55
CA VAL A 264 6.97 12.03 7.42
C VAL A 264 7.09 12.77 8.75
N ILE A 265 8.32 12.86 9.26
CA ILE A 265 8.67 13.69 10.41
C ILE A 265 9.41 14.92 9.90
N THR A 266 8.88 16.12 10.15
CA THR A 266 9.51 17.39 9.74
C THR A 266 9.99 18.15 10.97
N THR A 267 11.31 18.28 11.12
CA THR A 267 11.93 19.08 12.17
C THR A 267 12.32 20.46 11.64
N THR A 268 12.29 21.46 12.51
CA THR A 268 12.71 22.83 12.22
C THR A 268 13.57 23.36 13.37
N THR A 269 14.55 24.21 13.08
CA THR A 269 15.31 24.90 14.12
C THR A 269 14.56 26.14 14.62
N CYS A 270 14.59 26.42 15.92
CA CYS A 270 14.04 27.69 16.41
C CYS A 270 14.98 28.83 15.99
N PHE A 271 14.44 29.92 15.45
CA PHE A 271 15.25 31.10 15.14
C PHE A 271 15.60 31.87 16.41
N THR A 272 16.90 31.99 16.70
CA THR A 272 17.44 32.76 17.83
C THR A 272 18.13 34.04 17.35
N CYS A 273 17.79 35.18 17.98
CA CYS A 273 18.35 36.48 17.65
C CYS A 273 19.86 36.54 17.87
N GLY A 274 20.59 37.11 16.91
CA GLY A 274 22.06 37.13 16.87
C GLY A 274 22.66 36.25 15.77
N GLY A 275 21.86 35.37 15.16
CA GLY A 275 22.21 34.63 13.96
C GLY A 275 21.86 35.35 12.66
N THR A 276 22.14 34.69 11.53
CA THR A 276 21.71 35.11 10.20
C THR A 276 20.33 34.53 9.87
N LEU A 277 19.43 35.38 9.38
CA LEU A 277 18.13 35.03 8.81
C LEU A 277 18.24 35.04 7.28
N THR A 278 18.21 33.88 6.65
CA THR A 278 18.22 33.74 5.18
C THR A 278 16.79 33.75 4.65
N ILE A 279 16.47 34.68 3.74
CA ILE A 279 15.16 34.82 3.12
C ILE A 279 15.30 34.76 1.60
N SER A 280 14.35 34.10 0.94
CA SER A 280 14.25 34.04 -0.52
C SER A 280 13.10 34.91 -1.00
N HIS A 281 13.39 36.17 -1.32
CA HIS A 281 12.42 37.11 -1.86
C HIS A 281 12.08 36.76 -3.31
N THR A 282 10.80 36.88 -3.67
CA THR A 282 10.30 36.63 -5.03
C THR A 282 9.60 37.87 -5.56
N ILE A 283 9.98 38.32 -6.76
CA ILE A 283 9.41 39.50 -7.41
C ILE A 283 7.88 39.46 -7.44
N GLY A 284 7.24 40.56 -7.05
CA GLY A 284 5.79 40.67 -7.04
C GLY A 284 5.31 41.94 -6.34
N THR A 285 4.18 41.82 -5.64
CA THR A 285 3.48 42.94 -4.96
C THR A 285 4.22 43.50 -3.75
N VAL A 286 5.28 42.83 -3.28
CA VAL A 286 6.09 43.27 -2.13
C VAL A 286 7.55 43.47 -2.55
N ALA A 287 8.31 42.39 -2.77
CA ALA A 287 9.67 42.51 -3.33
C ALA A 287 9.68 43.05 -4.79
N PRO A 288 10.51 44.06 -5.11
CA PRO A 288 10.70 44.57 -6.48
C PRO A 288 11.54 43.67 -7.38
N GLU A 289 12.25 42.68 -6.81
CA GLU A 289 13.16 41.76 -7.50
C GLU A 289 13.20 40.39 -6.80
N THR A 290 13.57 39.33 -7.53
CA THR A 290 13.78 38.00 -6.95
C THR A 290 15.25 37.84 -6.53
N LYS A 291 15.52 37.70 -5.24
CA LYS A 291 16.86 37.42 -4.72
C LYS A 291 16.82 36.75 -3.34
N SER A 292 17.89 36.06 -2.97
CA SER A 292 18.08 35.56 -1.60
C SER A 292 18.98 36.52 -0.83
N VAL A 293 18.54 36.91 0.37
CA VAL A 293 19.25 37.86 1.25
C VAL A 293 19.53 37.19 2.59
N ASN A 294 20.77 37.38 3.07
CA ASN A 294 21.23 36.94 4.37
C ASN A 294 21.20 38.13 5.35
N TYR A 295 20.09 38.28 6.08
CA TYR A 295 19.93 39.31 7.10
C TYR A 295 20.70 38.94 8.36
N GLY A 296 21.71 39.72 8.75
CA GLY A 296 22.22 39.61 10.12
C GLY A 296 21.13 40.06 11.10
N THR A 297 21.01 39.44 12.28
CA THR A 297 20.06 39.88 13.32
C THR A 297 20.75 40.20 14.63
N VAL A 298 20.11 41.03 15.45
CA VAL A 298 20.62 41.39 16.78
C VAL A 298 19.48 41.48 17.79
N SER A 299 19.72 41.02 19.02
CA SER A 299 18.83 41.27 20.15
C SER A 299 19.14 42.62 20.79
N SER A 300 18.13 43.48 20.98
CA SER A 300 18.33 44.83 21.50
C SER A 300 17.12 45.36 22.29
N THR A 301 17.40 46.03 23.41
CA THR A 301 16.42 46.75 24.23
C THR A 301 16.16 48.18 23.77
N LEU A 302 16.77 48.63 22.67
CA LEU A 302 16.58 50.01 22.16
C LEU A 302 15.11 50.36 21.91
N GLY A 303 14.29 49.41 21.46
CA GLY A 303 12.85 49.62 21.25
C GLY A 303 12.03 49.90 22.52
N GLY A 304 12.61 49.73 23.71
CA GLY A 304 11.95 49.96 25.00
C GLY A 304 11.96 48.72 25.91
N THR A 305 10.80 48.37 26.46
CA THR A 305 10.70 47.25 27.41
C THR A 305 10.82 45.90 26.70
N GLY A 306 11.75 45.07 27.19
CA GLY A 306 12.08 43.76 26.60
C GLY A 306 13.16 43.88 25.52
N ALA A 307 13.97 42.83 25.39
CA ALA A 307 14.93 42.72 24.29
C ALA A 307 14.20 42.14 23.07
N LYS A 308 14.31 42.81 21.91
CA LYS A 308 13.63 42.46 20.67
C LYS A 308 14.61 42.10 19.58
N CYS A 309 14.20 41.29 18.61
CA CYS A 309 14.98 40.96 17.44
C CYS A 309 14.94 42.08 16.41
N TRP A 310 16.08 42.51 15.88
CA TRP A 310 16.14 43.47 14.77
C TRP A 310 16.97 42.89 13.62
N ILE A 311 16.57 43.15 12.36
CA ILE A 311 17.49 42.95 11.22
C ILE A 311 18.55 44.06 11.21
N THR A 312 19.79 43.71 10.90
CA THR A 312 20.98 44.58 11.00
C THR A 312 21.38 45.22 9.67
N GLN A 313 20.61 44.99 8.61
CA GLN A 313 20.58 45.78 7.37
C GLN A 313 19.13 46.17 7.02
N ASN A 314 18.92 47.00 6.01
CA ASN A 314 17.58 47.38 5.56
C ASN A 314 16.87 46.18 4.89
N LEU A 315 15.55 46.16 4.90
CA LEU A 315 14.80 45.15 4.13
C LEU A 315 15.14 45.31 2.62
N GLY A 316 15.50 44.19 1.98
CA GLY A 316 15.98 44.17 0.59
C GLY A 316 17.46 44.49 0.39
N ALA A 317 18.23 44.80 1.45
CA ALA A 317 19.66 45.10 1.33
C ALA A 317 20.53 43.83 1.31
N ASP A 318 21.37 43.71 0.28
CA ASP A 318 22.26 42.55 0.07
C ASP A 318 23.32 42.42 1.17
N ASN A 319 23.73 43.54 1.77
CA ASN A 319 24.65 43.60 2.89
C ASN A 319 24.27 44.66 3.93
N GLN A 320 24.84 44.53 5.13
CA GLN A 320 24.92 45.63 6.07
C GLN A 320 25.84 46.73 5.52
N GLY A 321 25.40 47.98 5.61
CA GLY A 321 26.19 49.14 5.19
C GLY A 321 27.53 49.18 5.92
N ALA A 322 28.61 49.47 5.19
CA ALA A 322 29.98 49.45 5.69
C ALA A 322 30.37 50.71 6.47
N SER A 323 29.57 51.78 6.37
CA SER A 323 29.77 53.04 7.09
C SER A 323 28.44 53.77 7.28
N ALA A 324 28.44 54.79 8.15
CA ALA A 324 27.26 55.63 8.39
C ALA A 324 26.77 56.37 7.11
N THR A 325 27.67 56.60 6.16
CA THR A 325 27.40 57.30 4.89
C THR A 325 27.48 56.37 3.67
N ASP A 326 27.29 55.06 3.86
CA ASP A 326 27.32 54.09 2.76
C ASP A 326 26.20 54.40 1.75
N ALA A 327 26.60 54.77 0.53
CA ALA A 327 25.70 55.17 -0.56
C ALA A 327 25.49 54.05 -1.60
N THR A 328 25.96 52.82 -1.35
CA THR A 328 25.87 51.71 -2.32
C THR A 328 24.47 51.10 -2.39
N ASP A 329 24.05 50.66 -3.58
CA ASP A 329 22.72 50.06 -3.76
C ASP A 329 22.52 48.80 -2.91
N ALA A 330 23.57 47.98 -2.80
CA ALA A 330 23.62 46.80 -1.93
C ALA A 330 23.26 47.10 -0.46
N ALA A 331 23.74 48.23 0.10
CA ALA A 331 23.57 48.55 1.52
C ALA A 331 22.18 49.09 1.88
N ALA A 332 21.56 49.92 1.02
CA ALA A 332 20.30 50.58 1.37
C ALA A 332 19.06 49.71 1.14
N GLY A 333 19.14 48.71 0.27
CA GLY A 333 18.01 47.84 -0.07
C GLY A 333 16.88 48.61 -0.78
N TRP A 334 15.64 48.28 -0.43
CA TRP A 334 14.47 48.83 -1.09
C TRP A 334 13.79 49.95 -0.27
N TYR A 335 12.85 50.64 -0.91
CA TYR A 335 12.10 51.76 -0.35
C TYR A 335 10.61 51.49 -0.48
N TRP A 336 9.84 51.85 0.55
CA TRP A 336 8.39 51.68 0.57
C TRP A 336 7.69 53.01 0.75
N GLN A 337 6.55 53.17 0.08
CA GLN A 337 5.60 54.23 0.39
C GLN A 337 4.80 53.83 1.63
N PHE A 338 4.29 54.79 2.39
CA PHE A 338 3.61 54.48 3.65
C PHE A 338 2.36 53.62 3.42
N ASN A 339 2.23 52.55 4.20
CA ASN A 339 1.16 51.57 4.16
C ASN A 339 0.90 51.00 2.76
N ARG A 340 1.99 50.66 2.06
CA ARG A 340 1.97 49.99 0.75
C ARG A 340 2.92 48.80 0.76
N LYS A 341 2.40 47.66 0.29
CA LYS A 341 3.15 46.41 0.11
C LYS A 341 4.37 46.58 -0.80
N GLN A 342 4.18 47.28 -1.92
CA GLN A 342 5.17 47.37 -2.99
C GLN A 342 6.43 48.11 -2.51
N GLY A 343 7.52 47.37 -2.44
CA GLY A 343 8.87 47.91 -2.38
C GLY A 343 9.33 48.36 -3.75
N TYR A 344 10.20 49.37 -3.76
CA TYR A 344 10.80 49.99 -4.92
C TYR A 344 12.32 49.97 -4.81
N MET A 345 13.00 49.84 -5.94
CA MET A 345 14.46 49.94 -6.05
C MET A 345 14.83 51.09 -6.99
N VAL A 346 16.12 51.44 -7.05
CA VAL A 346 16.61 52.51 -7.92
C VAL A 346 16.57 52.03 -9.38
N GLY A 347 15.50 52.36 -10.10
CA GLY A 347 15.30 51.92 -11.48
C GLY A 347 13.91 52.23 -12.02
N PRO A 348 13.60 51.80 -13.26
CA PRO A 348 12.30 52.04 -13.90
C PRO A 348 11.19 51.07 -13.44
N THR A 349 11.55 49.99 -12.75
CA THR A 349 10.65 48.89 -12.37
C THR A 349 10.89 48.52 -10.90
N PRO A 350 9.85 48.37 -10.06
CA PRO A 350 8.44 48.68 -10.32
C PRO A 350 8.19 50.16 -10.60
N ALA A 351 7.19 50.46 -11.44
CA ALA A 351 6.90 51.83 -11.85
C ALA A 351 6.33 52.67 -10.69
N TRP A 352 6.88 53.86 -10.48
CA TRP A 352 6.41 54.81 -9.46
C TRP A 352 5.11 55.50 -9.91
N THR A 353 3.97 55.01 -9.44
CA THR A 353 2.64 55.45 -9.91
C THR A 353 1.82 56.20 -8.87
N ILE A 354 2.10 56.02 -7.58
CA ILE A 354 1.39 56.69 -6.49
C ILE A 354 2.16 57.96 -6.13
N THR A 355 1.58 59.13 -6.38
CA THR A 355 2.22 60.45 -6.11
C THR A 355 1.61 61.19 -4.91
N SER A 356 0.53 60.65 -4.33
CA SER A 356 -0.09 61.15 -3.09
C SER A 356 -0.84 60.00 -2.40
N ILE A 357 -0.91 60.03 -1.07
CA ILE A 357 -1.66 59.07 -0.25
C ILE A 357 -2.46 59.85 0.80
N SER A 358 -3.75 59.53 0.95
CA SER A 358 -4.64 60.15 1.94
C SER A 358 -5.56 59.08 2.53
N GLU A 359 -5.16 58.54 3.68
CA GLU A 359 -5.87 57.46 4.39
C GLU A 359 -5.54 57.51 5.88
N THR A 360 -6.47 57.08 6.75
CA THR A 360 -6.32 57.18 8.21
C THR A 360 -5.96 55.85 8.88
N SER A 361 -5.22 54.98 8.19
CA SER A 361 -4.72 53.70 8.71
C SER A 361 -3.24 53.76 9.07
N ASP A 362 -2.88 53.04 10.14
CA ASP A 362 -1.53 52.58 10.42
C ASP A 362 -1.22 51.31 9.61
N TRP A 363 0.03 50.87 9.56
CA TRP A 363 0.37 49.59 8.94
C TRP A 363 -0.23 48.42 9.73
N ILE A 364 -0.87 47.49 9.02
CA ILE A 364 -1.38 46.23 9.58
C ILE A 364 -0.57 45.04 9.06
N ALA A 365 -0.57 43.92 9.77
CA ALA A 365 0.15 42.69 9.39
C ALA A 365 -0.14 42.19 7.96
N ALA A 366 -1.31 42.50 7.40
CA ALA A 366 -1.66 42.15 6.02
C ALA A 366 -0.96 43.02 4.96
N ASP A 367 -0.48 44.21 5.33
CA ASP A 367 0.17 45.20 4.45
C ASP A 367 1.64 45.45 4.81
N ASP A 368 2.09 45.01 5.99
CA ASP A 368 3.46 45.14 6.52
C ASP A 368 4.46 44.23 5.75
N PRO A 369 5.45 44.80 5.03
CA PRO A 369 6.43 44.04 4.25
C PRO A 369 7.39 43.24 5.11
N CYS A 370 7.65 43.65 6.36
CA CYS A 370 8.42 42.86 7.30
C CYS A 370 7.66 41.57 7.67
N THR A 371 6.36 41.69 7.93
CA THR A 371 5.49 40.52 8.21
C THR A 371 5.38 39.59 7.00
N ILE A 372 5.20 40.16 5.80
CA ILE A 372 4.97 39.37 4.58
C ILE A 372 6.26 38.68 4.09
N GLU A 373 7.41 39.36 4.12
CA GLU A 373 8.68 38.82 3.59
C GLU A 373 9.48 38.02 4.61
N LEU A 374 9.44 38.37 5.91
CA LEU A 374 10.25 37.71 6.95
C LEU A 374 9.45 36.72 7.82
N GLY A 375 8.12 36.73 7.72
CA GLY A 375 7.21 35.86 8.48
C GLY A 375 6.42 36.60 9.56
N THR A 376 5.36 35.96 10.07
CA THR A 376 4.29 36.58 10.88
C THR A 376 4.73 37.27 12.17
N ASP A 377 5.90 36.91 12.69
CA ASP A 377 6.44 37.44 13.94
C ASP A 377 7.25 38.73 13.73
N TRP A 378 7.55 39.09 12.47
CA TRP A 378 8.27 40.31 12.11
C TRP A 378 7.29 41.42 11.73
N ARG A 379 7.66 42.67 12.01
CA ARG A 379 6.87 43.88 11.71
C ARG A 379 7.74 45.14 11.60
N ILE A 380 7.17 46.22 11.10
CA ILE A 380 7.75 47.57 11.17
C ILE A 380 7.69 48.08 12.62
N PRO A 381 8.76 48.72 13.14
CA PRO A 381 8.75 49.34 14.46
C PRO A 381 7.72 50.46 14.56
N THR A 382 7.07 50.56 15.72
CA THR A 382 6.16 51.67 16.02
C THR A 382 6.91 52.99 16.23
N TYR A 383 6.21 54.11 16.09
CA TYR A 383 6.74 55.44 16.41
C TYR A 383 7.32 55.51 17.83
N THR A 384 6.67 54.85 18.80
CA THR A 384 7.13 54.79 20.19
C THR A 384 8.41 53.97 20.34
N GLU A 385 8.53 52.83 19.64
CA GLU A 385 9.76 52.03 19.65
C GLU A 385 10.93 52.78 19.02
N TRP A 386 10.68 53.57 17.98
CA TRP A 386 11.69 54.42 17.39
C TRP A 386 12.09 55.61 18.29
N LEU A 387 11.14 56.27 18.98
CA LEU A 387 11.46 57.28 20.00
C LEU A 387 12.30 56.70 21.15
N ASN A 388 11.96 55.49 21.60
CA ASN A 388 12.73 54.79 22.61
C ASN A 388 14.15 54.49 22.11
N ALA A 389 14.30 54.07 20.84
CA ALA A 389 15.60 53.72 20.28
C ALA A 389 16.52 54.94 20.12
N ASP A 390 15.95 56.07 19.67
CA ASP A 390 16.63 57.37 19.55
C ASP A 390 17.13 57.87 20.92
N ALA A 391 16.24 57.90 21.92
CA ALA A 391 16.54 58.36 23.27
C ALA A 391 17.51 57.42 24.03
N THR A 392 17.28 56.10 23.97
CA THR A 392 18.11 55.09 24.65
C THR A 392 19.46 54.91 23.97
N GLY A 393 19.51 55.05 22.64
CA GLY A 393 20.73 55.02 21.86
C GLY A 393 21.58 56.29 21.96
N GLY A 394 21.02 57.39 22.50
CA GLY A 394 21.69 58.68 22.60
C GLY A 394 22.00 59.28 21.23
N TRP A 395 21.11 59.10 20.26
CA TRP A 395 21.38 59.43 18.87
C TRP A 395 21.26 60.93 18.60
N GLY A 396 22.37 61.56 18.20
CA GLY A 396 22.41 62.96 17.76
C GLY A 396 22.52 63.11 16.25
N ASN A 397 22.98 62.09 15.52
CA ASN A 397 23.18 62.11 14.06
C ASN A 397 23.30 60.68 13.49
N TYR A 398 23.41 60.53 12.16
CA TYR A 398 23.53 59.21 11.49
C TYR A 398 24.74 58.37 11.94
N THR A 399 25.79 58.99 12.51
CA THR A 399 26.99 58.28 12.96
C THR A 399 26.69 57.53 14.24
N ASP A 400 25.87 58.09 15.12
CA ASP A 400 25.44 57.45 16.36
C ASP A 400 24.49 56.29 16.07
N THR A 401 23.56 56.48 15.11
CA THR A 401 22.65 55.41 14.67
C THR A 401 23.39 54.26 13.99
N TYR A 402 24.48 54.55 13.28
CA TYR A 402 25.37 53.55 12.69
C TYR A 402 26.30 52.89 13.71
N ASN A 403 26.74 53.61 14.74
CA ASN A 403 27.57 53.04 15.79
C ASN A 403 26.77 52.14 16.74
N SER A 404 25.45 52.34 16.83
CA SER A 404 24.52 51.44 17.53
C SER A 404 24.56 50.01 17.01
N VAL A 405 23.96 49.09 17.77
CA VAL A 405 23.79 47.68 17.38
C VAL A 405 22.94 47.49 16.10
N LEU A 406 22.13 48.48 15.71
CA LEU A 406 21.24 48.36 14.55
C LEU A 406 21.91 48.71 13.22
N LYS A 407 23.08 49.35 13.21
CA LYS A 407 23.81 49.75 11.98
C LYS A 407 22.94 50.51 10.98
N LEU A 408 22.20 51.50 11.47
CA LEU A 408 21.39 52.38 10.62
C LEU A 408 22.31 53.40 9.92
N HIS A 409 22.37 53.33 8.59
CA HIS A 409 23.20 54.20 7.75
C HIS A 409 22.32 55.12 6.88
N ALA A 410 22.95 56.09 6.23
CA ALA A 410 22.31 57.08 5.38
C ALA A 410 21.93 56.54 3.98
N GLY A 411 20.99 55.60 3.94
CA GLY A 411 20.54 54.96 2.69
C GLY A 411 19.86 55.90 1.68
N GLY A 412 19.37 57.06 2.10
CA GLY A 412 18.58 57.98 1.26
C GLY A 412 17.08 57.72 1.30
N TYR A 413 16.36 58.23 0.31
CA TYR A 413 14.92 58.08 0.12
C TYR A 413 14.52 58.31 -1.35
N LEU A 414 13.30 57.89 -1.73
CA LEU A 414 12.67 58.23 -3.01
C LEU A 414 11.67 59.38 -2.82
N VAL A 415 11.73 60.39 -3.69
CA VAL A 415 10.88 61.59 -3.62
C VAL A 415 9.44 61.26 -4.00
N GLY A 416 8.47 61.61 -3.14
CA GLY A 416 7.05 61.22 -3.31
C GLY A 416 6.42 61.52 -4.67
N GLY A 417 6.69 62.70 -5.23
CA GLY A 417 6.11 63.11 -6.52
C GLY A 417 6.76 62.54 -7.78
N SER A 418 7.95 61.92 -7.69
CA SER A 418 8.76 61.55 -8.86
C SER A 418 9.43 60.17 -8.80
N GLY A 419 9.47 59.52 -7.64
CA GLY A 419 10.22 58.28 -7.42
C GLY A 419 11.75 58.44 -7.51
N SER A 420 12.25 59.66 -7.72
CA SER A 420 13.68 59.91 -7.89
C SER A 420 14.43 59.77 -6.57
N LEU A 421 15.55 59.04 -6.60
CA LEU A 421 16.46 58.86 -5.47
C LEU A 421 17.06 60.21 -5.02
N SER A 422 17.10 60.42 -3.71
CA SER A 422 17.75 61.57 -3.08
C SER A 422 18.34 61.19 -1.71
N GLY A 423 19.19 62.06 -1.17
CA GLY A 423 19.70 61.96 0.20
C GLY A 423 20.67 60.80 0.51
N ARG A 424 21.01 59.95 -0.46
CA ARG A 424 22.08 58.92 -0.35
C ARG A 424 23.34 59.45 0.32
N GLY A 425 23.86 58.71 1.30
CA GLY A 425 25.04 59.07 2.08
C GLY A 425 24.87 60.27 3.02
N SER A 426 23.70 60.92 3.05
CA SER A 426 23.42 62.14 3.85
C SER A 426 22.20 62.03 4.78
N PHE A 427 21.21 61.21 4.42
CA PHE A 427 19.96 60.99 5.17
C PHE A 427 19.71 59.49 5.38
N GLY A 428 19.61 59.06 6.63
CA GLY A 428 19.05 57.76 7.01
C GLY A 428 17.57 57.94 7.31
N THR A 429 16.68 57.24 6.59
CA THR A 429 15.24 57.44 6.73
C THR A 429 14.50 56.11 6.81
N PHE A 430 13.72 55.93 7.88
CA PHE A 430 13.06 54.65 8.17
C PHE A 430 11.62 54.86 8.61
N TRP A 431 10.65 54.22 7.95
CA TRP A 431 9.26 54.33 8.38
C TRP A 431 9.06 53.79 9.79
N SER A 432 8.10 54.40 10.50
CA SER A 432 7.40 53.73 11.60
C SER A 432 6.09 53.14 11.09
N SER A 433 5.53 52.17 11.80
CA SER A 433 4.21 51.61 11.47
C SER A 433 3.04 52.58 11.72
N MET A 434 3.28 53.73 12.36
CA MET A 434 2.23 54.71 12.68
C MET A 434 2.18 55.91 11.74
N GLN A 435 0.98 56.34 11.38
CA GLN A 435 0.73 57.62 10.71
C GLN A 435 0.69 58.78 11.71
N ASN A 436 0.76 60.02 11.20
CA ASN A 436 0.48 61.23 11.96
C ASN A 436 -0.93 61.76 11.68
N ASN A 437 -1.35 61.73 10.42
CA ASN A 437 -2.68 62.10 9.94
C ASN A 437 -2.90 61.47 8.55
N ALA A 438 -4.02 61.82 7.89
CA ALA A 438 -4.39 61.26 6.59
C ALA A 438 -3.26 61.26 5.55
N THR A 439 -2.50 62.36 5.42
CA THR A 439 -1.47 62.54 4.39
C THR A 439 -0.03 62.38 4.87
N LEU A 440 0.21 62.45 6.19
CA LEU A 440 1.56 62.41 6.76
C LEU A 440 1.82 61.14 7.57
N GLY A 441 2.88 60.40 7.23
CA GLY A 441 3.40 59.26 7.97
C GLY A 441 4.47 59.69 8.97
N ARG A 442 4.77 58.87 9.99
CA ARG A 442 5.85 59.14 10.96
C ARG A 442 7.07 58.25 10.67
N TYR A 443 8.26 58.82 10.72
CA TYR A 443 9.50 58.14 10.33
C TYR A 443 10.70 58.62 11.15
N LEU A 444 11.71 57.76 11.32
CA LEU A 444 13.01 58.11 11.86
C LEU A 444 13.81 58.85 10.78
N ASN A 445 14.37 60.00 11.13
CA ASN A 445 15.15 60.85 10.25
C ASN A 445 16.53 61.15 10.88
N CYS A 446 17.58 60.57 10.31
CA CYS A 446 18.96 60.74 10.73
C CYS A 446 19.73 61.54 9.69
N THR A 447 20.30 62.68 10.06
CA THR A 447 21.18 63.52 9.22
C THR A 447 22.56 63.60 9.84
N GLY A 448 23.50 64.31 9.21
CA GLY A 448 24.84 64.55 9.77
C GLY A 448 24.85 65.41 11.04
N GLY A 449 23.72 66.04 11.42
CA GLY A 449 23.64 66.91 12.61
C GLY A 449 22.34 66.77 13.42
N SER A 450 21.49 65.78 13.13
CA SER A 450 20.27 65.51 13.91
C SER A 450 19.85 64.05 13.80
N SER A 451 19.31 63.48 14.87
CA SER A 451 18.40 62.33 14.82
C SER A 451 17.08 62.76 15.44
N ASN A 452 15.94 62.45 14.81
CA ASN A 452 14.60 62.79 15.31
C ASN A 452 13.49 61.97 14.65
N MET A 453 12.27 62.11 15.17
CA MET A 453 11.06 61.42 14.71
C MET A 453 9.99 62.36 14.10
N PRO A 454 10.27 63.01 12.95
CA PRO A 454 9.33 63.91 12.28
C PRO A 454 8.22 63.15 11.53
N ASN A 455 7.44 63.90 10.76
CA ASN A 455 6.42 63.38 9.86
C ASN A 455 6.61 63.98 8.45
N ILE A 456 6.27 63.19 7.42
CA ILE A 456 6.46 63.51 6.01
C ILE A 456 5.31 62.94 5.17
N ASP A 457 5.11 63.45 3.96
CA ASP A 457 4.10 62.96 3.03
C ASP A 457 4.26 61.45 2.78
N LYS A 458 3.15 60.72 2.97
CA LYS A 458 3.07 59.25 2.86
C LYS A 458 3.51 58.71 1.51
N ALA A 459 3.49 59.53 0.45
CA ALA A 459 3.98 59.12 -0.86
C ALA A 459 5.50 58.97 -0.94
N TYR A 460 6.30 59.48 0.00
CA TYR A 460 7.77 59.30 -0.03
C TYR A 460 8.18 57.84 0.20
N GLY A 461 9.24 57.42 -0.49
CA GLY A 461 9.82 56.08 -0.34
C GLY A 461 10.92 56.07 0.71
N HIS A 462 10.70 55.42 1.84
CA HIS A 462 11.70 55.28 2.91
C HIS A 462 12.05 53.80 3.14
N SER A 463 13.23 53.53 3.67
CA SER A 463 13.68 52.16 3.95
C SER A 463 12.91 51.55 5.12
N LEU A 464 12.87 50.22 5.19
CA LEU A 464 12.30 49.49 6.32
C LEU A 464 13.38 48.78 7.13
N ARG A 465 13.15 48.71 8.44
CA ARG A 465 14.04 48.11 9.42
C ARG A 465 13.25 47.23 10.38
N CYS A 466 13.15 45.95 10.05
CA CYS A 466 12.21 45.03 10.67
C CYS A 466 12.59 44.63 12.10
N LEU A 467 11.54 44.41 12.90
CA LEU A 467 11.56 44.06 14.32
C LEU A 467 10.74 42.78 14.53
N LYS A 468 11.20 41.89 15.41
CA LYS A 468 10.41 40.76 15.94
C LYS A 468 10.38 40.83 17.46
N ASP A 469 9.19 40.64 18.03
CA ASP A 469 8.93 40.65 19.48
C ASP A 469 9.42 39.39 20.20
#